data_AF-A0A7C2KAF7-F1
#
_entry.id   AF-A0A7C2KAF7-F1
#
_cell.length_a   1.000
_cell.length_b   1.000
_cell.length_c   1.000
_cell.angle_alpha   90.00
_cell.angle_beta   90.00
_cell.angle_gamma   90.00
#
_symmetry.space_group_name_H-M   'P 1'
#
loop_
_entity.id
_entity.type
_entity.pdbx_description
1 polymer ?
#
loop_
_entity_poly.entity_id
_entity_poly.type
_entity_poly.pdbx_seq_one_letter_code
_entity_poly.pdbx_strand_id
1 'polypeptide(L)'
;MQSPRHPFEDRLRALAAGAEYPAMPDLVPAVTRRLTGRHPPRPAQRLAWALAIVLAACGLVLAGVPPARAGFLRVLRVGVVQIFVEPSPTARAATAVGPRPTASPVLRPPLDLAGATSLASAREAMGPALRLPTYPADLGSPDLVFYQNVEGELAVLVWLDPEDRARARLALHILGPGTFAGKGETRLIQQTEVAGRSALWLVGAHALLLRNGDLEFRTIVEGHVLLWSEGEVTYRLETDRDLEEAVRIAESLR
;
A
#
# COMPACT_ATOMS: atom_id res chain seq x y z
N MET A 1 43.35 -65.33 66.57
CA MET A 1 42.48 -64.15 66.44
C MET A 1 41.38 -64.49 65.45
N GLN A 2 40.16 -64.73 65.94
CA GLN A 2 38.98 -65.04 65.12
C GLN A 2 38.14 -63.77 65.01
N SER A 3 37.86 -63.30 63.79
CA SER A 3 36.93 -62.18 63.57
C SER A 3 35.51 -62.59 63.95
N PRO A 4 34.75 -61.76 64.67
CA PRO A 4 33.39 -62.11 65.06
C PRO A 4 32.52 -62.22 63.80
N ARG A 5 31.93 -63.40 63.57
CA ARG A 5 30.92 -63.59 62.51
C ARG A 5 29.77 -62.62 62.80
N HIS A 6 29.51 -61.70 61.87
CA HIS A 6 28.48 -60.69 62.07
C HIS A 6 27.10 -61.35 61.99
N PRO A 7 26.22 -61.17 62.99
CA PRO A 7 24.88 -61.76 63.02
C PRO A 7 24.01 -61.34 61.82
N PHE A 8 24.42 -60.33 61.06
CA PHE A 8 23.78 -59.87 59.83
C PHE A 8 23.97 -60.84 58.65
N GLU A 9 25.17 -61.40 58.46
CA GLU A 9 25.43 -62.32 57.34
C GLU A 9 24.63 -63.62 57.48
N ASP A 10 24.54 -64.15 58.70
CA ASP A 10 23.76 -65.36 58.98
C ASP A 10 22.26 -65.10 58.76
N ARG A 11 21.79 -63.89 59.08
CA ARG A 11 20.39 -63.47 58.85
C ARG A 11 20.07 -63.29 57.37
N LEU A 12 21.00 -62.72 56.59
CA LEU A 12 20.90 -62.60 55.14
C LEU A 12 20.85 -63.96 54.45
N ARG A 13 21.68 -64.90 54.91
CA ARG A 13 21.73 -66.26 54.34
C ARG A 13 20.45 -67.04 54.64
N ALA A 14 19.88 -66.87 55.83
CA ALA A 14 18.57 -67.44 56.18
C ALA A 14 17.43 -66.86 55.33
N LEU A 15 17.44 -65.55 55.05
CA LEU A 15 16.46 -64.90 54.18
C LEU A 15 16.60 -65.33 52.71
N ALA A 16 17.83 -65.44 52.20
CA ALA A 16 18.10 -65.85 50.82
C ALA A 16 17.71 -67.32 50.57
N ALA A 17 17.85 -68.19 51.57
CA ALA A 17 17.44 -69.60 51.46
C ALA A 17 15.92 -69.79 51.26
N GLY A 18 15.10 -68.79 51.61
CA GLY A 18 13.66 -68.80 51.40
C GLY A 18 13.18 -68.00 50.18
N ALA A 19 14.08 -67.38 49.43
CA ALA A 19 13.71 -66.55 48.28
C ALA A 19 13.60 -67.42 47.02
N GLU A 20 12.38 -67.66 46.56
CA GLU A 20 12.12 -68.31 45.27
C GLU A 20 12.38 -67.29 44.14
N TYR A 21 13.44 -67.51 43.37
CA TYR A 21 13.78 -66.63 42.26
C TYR A 21 12.94 -67.01 41.02
N PRO A 22 12.16 -66.08 40.44
CA PRO A 22 11.34 -66.40 39.28
C PRO A 22 12.21 -66.72 38.06
N ALA A 23 11.70 -67.58 37.17
CA ALA A 23 12.37 -67.89 35.92
C ALA A 23 12.66 -66.60 35.13
N MET A 24 13.90 -66.44 34.68
CA MET A 24 14.33 -65.25 33.95
C MET A 24 13.48 -65.09 32.68
N PRO A 25 12.92 -63.89 32.40
CA PRO A 25 12.18 -63.65 31.15
C PRO A 25 13.10 -63.84 29.93
N ASP A 26 12.58 -64.40 28.84
CA ASP A 26 13.35 -64.54 27.61
C ASP A 26 13.56 -63.17 26.94
N LEU A 27 14.79 -62.66 27.02
CA LEU A 27 15.19 -61.37 26.44
C LEU A 27 15.76 -61.50 25.02
N VAL A 28 15.96 -62.72 24.51
CA VAL A 28 16.61 -62.98 23.21
C VAL A 28 15.86 -62.32 22.03
N PRO A 29 14.51 -62.35 21.94
CA PRO A 29 13.80 -61.76 20.81
C PRO A 29 13.89 -60.22 20.78
N ALA A 30 13.93 -59.59 21.96
CA ALA A 30 14.00 -58.14 22.09
C ALA A 30 15.37 -57.59 21.66
N VAL A 31 16.45 -58.30 22.03
CA VAL A 31 17.83 -57.91 21.68
C VAL A 31 18.10 -58.16 20.20
N THR A 32 17.68 -59.31 19.66
CA THR A 32 17.94 -59.69 18.26
C THR A 32 17.34 -58.69 17.26
N ARG A 33 16.11 -58.22 17.52
CA ARG A 33 15.44 -57.19 16.70
C ARG A 33 16.13 -55.83 16.73
N ARG A 34 16.83 -55.50 17.83
CA ARG A 34 17.57 -54.25 17.97
C ARG A 34 18.92 -54.29 17.26
N LEU A 35 19.56 -55.45 17.21
CA LEU A 35 20.84 -55.65 16.53
C LEU A 35 20.71 -55.79 15.00
N THR A 36 19.58 -56.30 14.52
CA THR A 36 19.35 -56.56 13.08
C THR A 36 18.61 -55.45 12.34
N GLY A 37 18.02 -54.48 13.06
CA GLY A 37 17.29 -53.38 12.48
C GLY A 37 18.19 -52.34 11.79
N ARG A 38 18.59 -52.58 10.54
CA ARG A 38 19.01 -51.50 9.63
C ARG A 38 17.76 -50.70 9.25
N HIS A 39 17.68 -49.44 9.69
CA HIS A 39 16.61 -48.54 9.25
C HIS A 39 16.69 -48.35 7.72
N PRO A 40 15.61 -48.63 6.96
CA PRO A 40 15.59 -48.29 5.54
C PRO A 40 15.65 -46.75 5.39
N PRO A 41 16.44 -46.20 4.45
CA PRO A 41 16.44 -44.78 4.19
C PRO A 41 15.04 -44.36 3.73
N ARG A 42 14.41 -43.43 4.46
CA ARG A 42 13.03 -43.01 4.20
C ARG A 42 12.97 -42.24 2.86
N PRO A 43 12.19 -42.70 1.86
CA PRO A 43 12.12 -42.09 0.52
C PRO A 43 11.62 -40.63 0.52
N ALA A 44 10.94 -40.22 1.60
CA ALA A 44 10.45 -38.86 1.79
C ALA A 44 11.57 -37.79 1.83
N GLN A 45 12.78 -38.14 2.30
CA GLN A 45 13.90 -37.18 2.32
C GLN A 45 14.40 -36.86 0.90
N ARG A 46 14.44 -37.86 0.01
CA ARG A 46 14.85 -37.65 -1.39
C ARG A 46 13.83 -36.81 -2.15
N LEU A 47 12.54 -37.02 -1.86
CA LEU A 47 11.45 -36.21 -2.44
C LEU A 47 11.50 -34.76 -1.93
N ALA A 48 11.76 -34.56 -0.64
CA ALA A 48 11.91 -33.23 -0.05
C ALA A 48 13.09 -32.46 -0.66
N TRP A 49 14.24 -33.13 -0.88
CA TRP A 49 15.38 -32.54 -1.55
C TRP A 49 15.11 -32.23 -3.02
N ALA A 50 14.42 -33.11 -3.74
CA ALA A 50 14.02 -32.85 -5.12
C ALA A 50 13.09 -31.61 -5.21
N LEU A 51 12.11 -31.49 -4.31
CA LEU A 51 11.22 -30.34 -4.24
C LEU A 51 11.99 -29.04 -3.91
N ALA A 52 12.92 -29.10 -2.96
CA ALA A 52 13.76 -27.97 -2.59
C ALA A 52 14.64 -27.50 -3.77
N ILE A 53 15.20 -28.43 -4.55
CA ILE A 53 15.99 -28.12 -5.75
C ILE A 53 15.12 -27.47 -6.82
N VAL A 54 13.90 -27.97 -7.05
CA VAL A 54 12.95 -27.38 -8.01
C VAL A 54 12.54 -25.97 -7.59
N LEU A 55 12.23 -25.76 -6.30
CA LEU A 55 11.90 -24.43 -5.77
C LEU A 55 13.09 -23.45 -5.87
N ALA A 56 14.30 -23.93 -5.58
CA ALA A 56 15.51 -23.12 -5.72
C ALA A 56 15.79 -22.78 -7.19
N ALA A 57 15.60 -23.73 -8.11
CA ALA A 57 15.74 -23.51 -9.55
C ALA A 57 14.69 -22.51 -10.08
N CYS A 58 13.42 -22.65 -9.68
CA CYS A 58 12.37 -21.69 -9.99
C CYS A 58 12.70 -20.30 -9.43
N GLY A 59 13.17 -20.21 -8.18
CA GLY A 59 13.60 -18.95 -7.57
C GLY A 59 14.77 -18.31 -8.31
N LEU A 60 15.74 -19.11 -8.77
CA LEU A 60 16.89 -18.63 -9.53
C LEU A 60 16.51 -18.15 -10.94
N VAL A 61 15.58 -18.85 -11.61
CA VAL A 61 15.03 -18.45 -12.91
C VAL A 61 14.21 -17.15 -12.77
N LEU A 62 13.35 -17.05 -11.75
CA LEU A 62 12.62 -15.81 -11.44
C LEU A 62 13.56 -14.65 -11.10
N ALA A 63 14.66 -14.93 -10.39
CA ALA A 63 15.67 -13.91 -10.09
C ALA A 63 16.53 -13.52 -11.29
N GLY A 64 16.72 -14.42 -12.26
CA GLY A 64 17.64 -14.27 -13.40
C GLY A 64 17.03 -13.70 -14.69
N VAL A 65 15.70 -13.60 -14.80
CA VAL A 65 15.02 -13.09 -16.01
C VAL A 65 14.68 -11.59 -15.85
N PRO A 66 15.36 -10.66 -16.57
CA PRO A 66 15.15 -9.22 -16.45
C PRO A 66 13.69 -8.72 -16.65
N PRO A 67 12.90 -9.22 -17.62
CA PRO A 67 11.52 -8.75 -17.80
C PRO A 67 10.57 -9.15 -16.65
N ALA A 68 10.90 -10.16 -15.83
CA ALA A 68 10.07 -10.53 -14.67
C ALA A 68 10.18 -9.51 -13.52
N ARG A 69 11.24 -8.67 -13.50
CA ARG A 69 11.41 -7.59 -12.51
C ARG A 69 10.79 -6.25 -12.94
N ALA A 70 10.24 -6.16 -14.15
CA ALA A 70 9.79 -4.89 -14.73
C ALA A 70 8.42 -4.39 -14.23
N GLY A 71 7.69 -5.18 -13.42
CA GLY A 71 6.30 -4.89 -13.08
C GLY A 71 6.02 -4.45 -11.64
N PHE A 72 7.00 -3.97 -10.87
CA PHE A 72 6.73 -3.50 -9.50
C PHE A 72 6.17 -2.08 -9.49
N LEU A 73 4.86 -1.95 -9.68
CA LEU A 73 4.16 -0.68 -9.44
C LEU A 73 4.31 -0.29 -7.97
N ARG A 74 4.89 0.89 -7.70
CA ARG A 74 4.88 1.48 -6.35
C ARG A 74 3.56 2.21 -6.18
N VAL A 75 2.75 1.73 -5.24
CA VAL A 75 1.52 2.42 -4.84
C VAL A 75 1.85 3.48 -3.79
N LEU A 76 1.71 4.75 -4.15
CA LEU A 76 1.74 5.85 -3.18
C LEU A 76 0.30 6.14 -2.78
N ARG A 77 0.01 5.99 -1.48
CA ARG A 77 -1.31 6.28 -0.92
C ARG A 77 -1.26 7.61 -0.18
N VAL A 78 -2.13 8.54 -0.57
CA VAL A 78 -2.43 9.78 0.17
C VAL A 78 -3.91 9.75 0.47
N GLY A 79 -4.26 9.51 1.73
CA GLY A 79 -5.63 9.21 2.15
C GLY A 79 -6.29 8.14 1.26
N VAL A 80 -7.35 8.50 0.55
CA VAL A 80 -8.11 7.59 -0.33
C VAL A 80 -7.57 7.52 -1.77
N VAL A 81 -6.59 8.35 -2.13
CA VAL A 81 -5.99 8.38 -3.47
C VAL A 81 -4.84 7.37 -3.55
N GLN A 82 -4.90 6.48 -4.54
CA GLN A 82 -3.85 5.52 -4.86
C GLN A 82 -3.18 5.90 -6.18
N ILE A 83 -1.87 6.16 -6.13
CA ILE A 83 -1.06 6.50 -7.30
C ILE A 83 -0.20 5.29 -7.66
N PHE A 84 -0.38 4.75 -8.86
CA PHE A 84 0.48 3.69 -9.39
C PHE A 84 1.66 4.32 -10.13
N VAL A 85 2.88 4.13 -9.62
CA VAL A 85 4.12 4.60 -10.24
C VAL A 85 4.88 3.42 -10.82
N GLU A 86 5.15 3.43 -12.13
CA GLU A 86 6.08 2.48 -12.73
C GLU A 86 7.54 2.80 -12.33
N PRO A 87 8.36 1.79 -12.00
CA PRO A 87 9.77 2.00 -11.73
C PRO A 87 10.46 2.35 -13.05
N SER A 88 10.68 3.65 -13.29
CA SER A 88 11.50 4.10 -14.42
C SER A 88 12.89 3.45 -14.34
N PRO A 89 13.39 2.84 -15.42
CA PRO A 89 14.76 2.36 -15.45
C PRO A 89 15.70 3.54 -15.21
N THR A 90 16.68 3.30 -14.34
CA THR A 90 17.74 4.20 -13.87
C THR A 90 18.12 5.26 -14.91
N ALA A 91 18.13 6.52 -14.47
CA ALA A 91 18.57 7.69 -15.22
C ALA A 91 19.82 7.40 -16.07
N ARG A 92 19.62 7.10 -17.35
CA ARG A 92 20.67 7.19 -18.34
C ARG A 92 20.80 8.68 -18.66
N ALA A 93 22.00 9.19 -18.47
CA ALA A 93 22.38 10.59 -18.67
C ALA A 93 21.59 11.25 -19.79
N ALA A 94 20.95 12.37 -19.46
CA ALA A 94 20.24 13.21 -20.39
C ALA A 94 21.17 13.62 -21.54
N THR A 95 21.03 12.98 -22.69
CA THR A 95 21.30 13.66 -23.96
C THR A 95 20.23 14.74 -24.09
N ALA A 96 20.67 15.99 -23.98
CA ALA A 96 19.86 17.18 -24.13
C ALA A 96 19.10 17.12 -25.47
N VAL A 97 17.82 16.77 -25.40
CA VAL A 97 16.84 17.13 -26.43
C VAL A 97 16.42 18.55 -26.08
N GLY A 98 16.61 19.48 -27.01
CA GLY A 98 16.35 20.91 -26.83
C GLY A 98 14.93 21.21 -26.32
N PRO A 99 14.68 22.44 -25.84
CA PRO A 99 13.41 22.81 -25.23
C PRO A 99 12.29 22.69 -26.26
N ARG A 100 11.56 21.57 -26.21
CA ARG A 100 10.27 21.46 -26.86
C ARG A 100 9.34 22.42 -26.11
N PRO A 101 8.62 23.33 -26.79
CA PRO A 101 7.77 24.28 -26.11
C PRO A 101 6.78 23.51 -25.22
N THR A 102 6.93 23.70 -23.92
CA THR A 102 6.02 23.16 -22.92
C THR A 102 4.74 23.97 -23.11
N ALA A 103 3.75 23.40 -23.78
CA ALA A 103 2.43 24.00 -23.81
C ALA A 103 2.01 24.22 -22.35
N SER A 104 1.62 25.45 -22.01
CA SER A 104 1.11 25.75 -20.68
C SER A 104 -0.04 24.77 -20.39
N PRO A 105 -0.04 24.12 -19.22
CA PRO A 105 -1.07 23.15 -18.89
C PRO A 105 -2.46 23.80 -18.92
N VAL A 106 -3.42 23.17 -19.61
CA VAL A 106 -4.79 23.68 -19.71
C VAL A 106 -5.67 22.93 -18.71
N LEU A 107 -6.16 23.62 -17.68
CA LEU A 107 -7.19 23.08 -16.79
C LEU A 107 -8.55 23.18 -17.47
N ARG A 108 -9.24 22.03 -17.61
CA ARG A 108 -10.62 21.98 -18.10
C ARG A 108 -11.55 21.57 -16.94
N PRO A 109 -12.70 22.25 -16.77
CA PRO A 109 -13.67 21.84 -15.77
C PRO A 109 -14.22 20.44 -16.10
N PRO A 110 -14.44 19.57 -15.09
CA PRO A 110 -15.03 18.25 -15.29
C PRO A 110 -16.54 18.36 -15.51
N LEU A 111 -16.94 18.84 -16.70
CA LEU A 111 -18.34 19.11 -17.04
C LEU A 111 -19.24 17.86 -17.08
N ASP A 112 -18.63 16.67 -17.26
CA ASP A 112 -19.35 15.39 -17.31
C ASP A 112 -19.53 14.74 -15.92
N LEU A 113 -19.15 15.43 -14.84
CA LEU A 113 -19.32 14.92 -13.49
C LEU A 113 -20.78 15.08 -13.03
N ALA A 114 -21.40 14.00 -12.56
CA ALA A 114 -22.75 14.06 -12.00
C ALA A 114 -22.77 14.82 -10.66
N GLY A 115 -23.98 15.15 -10.18
CA GLY A 115 -24.16 15.73 -8.85
C GLY A 115 -23.95 17.25 -8.78
N ALA A 116 -24.14 17.97 -9.89
CA ALA A 116 -24.16 19.43 -9.89
C ALA A 116 -25.16 19.96 -8.85
N THR A 117 -24.70 20.86 -7.98
CA THR A 117 -25.48 21.38 -6.85
C THR A 117 -25.03 22.79 -6.48
N SER A 118 -25.62 23.37 -5.44
CA SER A 118 -25.20 24.66 -4.88
C SER A 118 -24.13 24.48 -3.79
N LEU A 119 -23.30 25.51 -3.59
CA LEU A 119 -22.33 25.54 -2.48
C LEU A 119 -23.01 25.39 -1.11
N ALA A 120 -24.20 25.99 -0.94
CA ALA A 120 -24.95 25.90 0.31
C ALA A 120 -25.39 24.45 0.60
N SER A 121 -25.94 23.76 -0.40
CA SER A 121 -26.35 22.36 -0.28
C SER A 121 -25.17 21.43 -0.03
N ALA A 122 -24.04 21.63 -0.71
CA ALA A 122 -22.83 20.85 -0.46
C ALA A 122 -22.29 21.08 0.96
N ARG A 123 -22.35 22.33 1.47
CA ARG A 123 -21.91 22.66 2.83
C ARG A 123 -22.83 22.08 3.90
N GLU A 124 -24.13 22.05 3.65
CA GLU A 124 -25.09 21.39 4.54
C GLU A 124 -24.82 19.89 4.63
N ALA A 125 -24.49 19.24 3.49
CA ALA A 125 -24.22 17.82 3.45
C ALA A 125 -22.89 17.41 4.10
N MET A 126 -21.79 18.08 3.73
CA MET A 126 -20.43 17.74 4.21
C MET A 126 -20.03 18.41 5.53
N GLY A 127 -20.77 19.43 5.96
CA GLY A 127 -20.48 20.21 7.16
C GLY A 127 -19.05 20.75 7.19
N PRO A 128 -18.26 20.49 8.26
CA PRO A 128 -16.93 21.06 8.45
C PRO A 128 -15.86 20.47 7.50
N ALA A 129 -16.17 19.39 6.77
CA ALA A 129 -15.25 18.84 5.77
C ALA A 129 -15.18 19.73 4.51
N LEU A 130 -16.22 20.52 4.21
CA LEU A 130 -16.24 21.42 3.06
C LEU A 130 -15.54 22.75 3.37
N ARG A 131 -14.20 22.70 3.38
CA ARG A 131 -13.35 23.88 3.57
C ARG A 131 -13.11 24.62 2.25
N LEU A 132 -13.06 25.94 2.31
CA LEU A 132 -12.80 26.79 1.15
C LEU A 132 -11.43 27.50 1.28
N PRO A 133 -10.72 27.68 0.16
CA PRO A 133 -9.52 28.51 0.15
C PRO A 133 -9.89 29.96 0.46
N THR A 134 -9.13 30.57 1.38
CA THR A 134 -9.22 32.00 1.71
C THR A 134 -8.14 32.83 1.02
N TYR A 135 -7.21 32.17 0.34
CA TYR A 135 -6.18 32.77 -0.50
C TYR A 135 -6.28 32.22 -1.94
N PRO A 136 -6.09 33.06 -2.97
CA PRO A 136 -5.94 34.50 -2.88
C PRO A 136 -7.28 35.18 -2.50
N ALA A 137 -7.21 36.39 -1.91
CA ALA A 137 -8.39 37.03 -1.32
C ALA A 137 -9.47 37.41 -2.35
N ASP A 138 -9.09 37.51 -3.63
CA ASP A 138 -9.97 37.78 -4.78
C ASP A 138 -10.61 36.52 -5.38
N LEU A 139 -10.29 35.33 -4.88
CA LEU A 139 -10.75 34.07 -5.46
C LEU A 139 -12.28 33.92 -5.42
N GLY A 140 -12.91 34.43 -4.37
CA GLY A 140 -14.37 34.39 -4.20
C GLY A 140 -14.95 32.98 -4.04
N SER A 141 -16.24 32.84 -4.30
CA SER A 141 -16.95 31.56 -4.25
C SER A 141 -16.74 30.75 -5.54
N PRO A 142 -16.76 29.40 -5.47
CA PRO A 142 -16.67 28.57 -6.66
C PRO A 142 -17.86 28.80 -7.61
N ASP A 143 -17.59 28.77 -8.91
CA ASP A 143 -18.58 28.91 -9.98
C ASP A 143 -19.38 27.62 -10.19
N LEU A 144 -18.72 26.47 -10.09
CA LEU A 144 -19.34 25.14 -10.23
C LEU A 144 -19.10 24.32 -8.97
N VAL A 145 -20.14 23.65 -8.50
CA VAL A 145 -20.10 22.78 -7.33
C VAL A 145 -20.76 21.46 -7.69
N PHE A 146 -20.06 20.37 -7.44
CA PHE A 146 -20.57 19.01 -7.58
C PHE A 146 -20.46 18.32 -6.23
N TYR A 147 -21.51 17.63 -5.81
CA TYR A 147 -21.52 16.81 -4.60
C TYR A 147 -22.13 15.44 -4.88
N GLN A 148 -21.48 14.40 -4.37
CA GLN A 148 -21.94 13.03 -4.47
C GLN A 148 -21.65 12.28 -3.18
N ASN A 149 -22.56 11.38 -2.81
CA ASN A 149 -22.41 10.51 -1.65
C ASN A 149 -23.05 9.15 -1.92
N VAL A 150 -22.35 8.30 -2.69
CA VAL A 150 -22.82 6.95 -3.05
C VAL A 150 -22.11 5.89 -2.18
N GLU A 151 -20.79 5.85 -2.25
CA GLU A 151 -19.91 5.01 -1.40
C GLU A 151 -18.98 5.86 -0.52
N GLY A 152 -19.02 7.18 -0.66
CA GLY A 152 -18.28 8.14 0.14
C GLY A 152 -18.55 9.56 -0.32
N GLU A 153 -18.26 10.53 0.54
CA GLU A 153 -18.46 11.95 0.21
C GLU A 153 -17.44 12.44 -0.80
N LEU A 154 -17.91 13.01 -1.90
CA LEU A 154 -17.09 13.66 -2.91
C LEU A 154 -17.68 15.04 -3.19
N ALA A 155 -16.91 16.09 -2.93
CA ALA A 155 -17.18 17.41 -3.49
C ALA A 155 -16.09 17.82 -4.48
N VAL A 156 -16.51 18.44 -5.57
CA VAL A 156 -15.64 19.10 -6.53
C VAL A 156 -16.07 20.55 -6.67
N LEU A 157 -15.18 21.46 -6.31
CA LEU A 157 -15.37 22.90 -6.36
C LEU A 157 -14.49 23.46 -7.46
N VAL A 158 -15.08 24.24 -8.37
CA VAL A 158 -14.36 24.77 -9.53
C VAL A 158 -14.53 26.29 -9.59
N TRP A 159 -13.42 27.00 -9.71
CA TRP A 159 -13.36 28.42 -10.05
C TRP A 159 -12.93 28.53 -11.51
N LEU A 160 -13.80 29.11 -12.34
CA LEU A 160 -13.56 29.31 -13.76
C LEU A 160 -12.63 30.50 -13.97
N ASP A 161 -11.93 30.50 -15.09
CA ASP A 161 -11.15 31.66 -15.52
C ASP A 161 -12.13 32.79 -15.91
N PRO A 162 -12.00 34.01 -15.34
CA PRO A 162 -12.87 35.13 -15.67
C PRO A 162 -12.76 35.58 -17.13
N GLU A 163 -11.59 35.38 -17.77
CA GLU A 163 -11.35 35.73 -19.17
C GLU A 163 -11.82 34.62 -20.13
N ASP A 164 -11.80 33.36 -19.69
CA ASP A 164 -12.24 32.20 -20.47
C ASP A 164 -12.99 31.18 -19.59
N ARG A 165 -14.32 31.28 -19.57
CA ARG A 165 -15.19 30.38 -18.79
C ARG A 165 -15.14 28.91 -19.23
N ALA A 166 -14.51 28.58 -20.37
CA ALA A 166 -14.27 27.19 -20.75
C ALA A 166 -13.09 26.55 -20.00
N ARG A 167 -12.31 27.36 -19.26
CA ARG A 167 -11.13 26.92 -18.49
C ARG A 167 -11.38 27.08 -17.00
N ALA A 168 -10.79 26.17 -16.22
CA ALA A 168 -10.76 26.30 -14.77
C ALA A 168 -9.46 27.01 -14.34
N ARG A 169 -9.59 28.04 -13.51
CA ARG A 169 -8.45 28.67 -12.80
C ARG A 169 -7.99 27.78 -11.64
N LEU A 170 -8.95 27.13 -10.96
CA LEU A 170 -8.72 26.28 -9.81
C LEU A 170 -9.79 25.20 -9.73
N ALA A 171 -9.41 23.97 -9.40
CA ALA A 171 -10.36 22.95 -8.99
C ALA A 171 -9.89 22.30 -7.69
N LEU A 172 -10.78 22.20 -6.70
CA LEU A 172 -10.53 21.55 -5.41
C LEU A 172 -11.46 20.36 -5.28
N HIS A 173 -10.90 19.16 -5.21
CA HIS A 173 -11.65 17.95 -4.92
C HIS A 173 -11.44 17.59 -3.44
N ILE A 174 -12.54 17.32 -2.75
CA ILE A 174 -12.61 16.97 -1.34
C ILE A 174 -13.21 15.57 -1.27
N LEU A 175 -12.38 14.60 -0.91
CA LEU A 175 -12.73 13.19 -0.90
C LEU A 175 -12.77 12.69 0.54
N GLY A 176 -13.95 12.29 0.98
CA GLY A 176 -14.17 11.65 2.27
C GLY A 176 -13.80 10.16 2.28
N PRO A 177 -13.93 9.50 3.43
CA PRO A 177 -13.70 8.07 3.55
C PRO A 177 -14.67 7.30 2.66
N GLY A 178 -14.17 6.28 1.95
CA GLY A 178 -14.97 5.42 1.06
C GLY A 178 -14.92 5.78 -0.43
N THR A 179 -14.47 6.98 -0.80
CA THR A 179 -14.23 7.32 -2.21
C THR A 179 -12.96 6.65 -2.72
N PHE A 180 -12.92 6.19 -3.98
CA PHE A 180 -11.69 5.70 -4.60
C PHE A 180 -11.21 6.68 -5.67
N ALA A 181 -9.96 7.11 -5.57
CA ALA A 181 -9.29 7.89 -6.60
C ALA A 181 -8.02 7.15 -7.05
N GLY A 182 -8.07 6.58 -8.25
CA GLY A 182 -6.95 5.88 -8.87
C GLY A 182 -6.22 6.78 -9.86
N LYS A 183 -4.88 6.75 -9.84
CA LYS A 183 -4.05 7.45 -10.81
C LYS A 183 -3.19 6.47 -11.61
N GLY A 184 -3.38 6.45 -12.93
CA GLY A 184 -2.54 5.69 -13.87
C GLY A 184 -1.29 6.49 -14.29
N GLU A 185 -0.21 5.78 -14.60
CA GLU A 185 1.06 6.25 -15.19
C GLU A 185 1.38 7.73 -14.90
N THR A 186 1.81 8.02 -13.68
CA THR A 186 2.23 9.37 -13.32
C THR A 186 3.68 9.35 -12.88
N ARG A 187 4.48 10.22 -13.49
CA ARG A 187 5.79 10.57 -12.96
C ARG A 187 5.56 11.28 -11.63
N LEU A 188 5.82 10.62 -10.50
CA LEU A 188 5.91 11.32 -9.22
C LEU A 188 7.07 12.30 -9.31
N ILE A 189 6.80 13.58 -9.15
CA ILE A 189 7.84 14.60 -9.34
C ILE A 189 8.43 14.99 -8.00
N GLN A 190 7.60 15.31 -7.02
CA GLN A 190 8.08 15.88 -5.78
C GLN A 190 7.16 15.57 -4.59
N GLN A 191 7.77 15.21 -3.46
CA GLN A 191 7.11 15.21 -2.16
C GLN A 191 7.28 16.61 -1.53
N THR A 192 6.25 17.07 -0.84
CA THR A 192 6.19 18.38 -0.20
C THR A 192 5.33 18.29 1.06
N GLU A 193 5.00 19.44 1.66
CA GLU A 193 4.14 19.52 2.82
C GLU A 193 3.09 20.61 2.67
N VAL A 194 1.92 20.39 3.27
CA VAL A 194 0.85 21.39 3.43
C VAL A 194 0.55 21.46 4.92
N ALA A 195 0.82 22.61 5.55
CA ALA A 195 0.67 22.80 6.99
C ALA A 195 1.35 21.70 7.84
N GLY A 196 2.56 21.28 7.43
CA GLY A 196 3.34 20.22 8.08
C GLY A 196 2.85 18.79 7.81
N ARG A 197 1.92 18.60 6.87
CA ARG A 197 1.41 17.27 6.47
C ARG A 197 2.00 16.86 5.14
N SER A 198 2.42 15.60 5.03
CA SER A 198 2.95 15.04 3.79
C SER A 198 1.99 15.24 2.61
N ALA A 199 2.52 15.78 1.52
CA ALA A 199 1.80 16.08 0.30
C ALA A 199 2.60 15.63 -0.93
N LEU A 200 1.90 15.39 -2.03
CA LEU A 200 2.49 15.00 -3.31
C LEU A 200 2.18 16.04 -4.37
N TRP A 201 3.21 16.47 -5.10
CA TRP A 201 3.11 17.38 -6.21
C TRP A 201 3.35 16.66 -7.54
N LEU A 202 2.39 16.81 -8.46
CA LEU A 202 2.35 16.12 -9.73
C LEU A 202 2.24 17.17 -10.85
N VAL A 203 3.07 17.05 -11.88
CA VAL A 203 3.04 17.90 -13.09
C VAL A 203 2.91 17.01 -14.32
N GLY A 204 2.22 17.53 -15.33
CA GLY A 204 2.06 16.88 -16.63
C GLY A 204 0.78 16.08 -16.76
N ALA A 205 0.47 15.73 -18.01
CA ALA A 205 -0.75 15.02 -18.38
C ALA A 205 -0.82 13.64 -17.70
N HIS A 206 -1.95 13.37 -17.04
CA HIS A 206 -2.19 12.09 -16.38
C HIS A 206 -3.68 11.74 -16.36
N ALA A 207 -3.98 10.45 -16.39
CA ALA A 207 -5.36 9.98 -16.23
C ALA A 207 -5.79 10.05 -14.75
N LEU A 208 -6.91 10.72 -14.50
CA LEU A 208 -7.65 10.68 -13.25
C LEU A 208 -8.82 9.71 -13.42
N LEU A 209 -8.88 8.71 -12.54
CA LEU A 209 -10.03 7.83 -12.37
C LEU A 209 -10.65 8.12 -10.99
N LEU A 210 -11.85 8.70 -10.98
CA LEU A 210 -12.66 8.86 -9.77
C LEU A 210 -13.78 7.81 -9.80
N ARG A 211 -13.93 7.07 -8.70
CA ARG A 211 -15.03 6.12 -8.51
C ARG A 211 -15.74 6.37 -7.19
N ASN A 212 -17.07 6.47 -7.25
CA ASN A 212 -17.95 6.63 -6.10
C ASN A 212 -19.20 5.78 -6.33
N GLY A 213 -19.22 4.52 -5.84
CA GLY A 213 -20.24 3.55 -6.22
C GLY A 213 -20.14 3.12 -7.68
N ASP A 214 -21.29 3.01 -8.33
CA ASP A 214 -21.41 2.71 -9.77
C ASP A 214 -20.98 3.88 -10.66
N LEU A 215 -20.72 5.06 -10.07
CA LEU A 215 -20.25 6.22 -10.81
C LEU A 215 -18.74 6.15 -11.04
N GLU A 216 -18.36 6.14 -12.31
CA GLU A 216 -16.97 6.17 -12.74
C GLU A 216 -16.73 7.38 -13.64
N PHE A 217 -15.77 8.22 -13.25
CA PHE A 217 -15.35 9.38 -14.02
C PHE A 217 -13.88 9.24 -14.40
N ARG A 218 -13.60 9.35 -15.70
CA ARG A 218 -12.25 9.31 -16.26
C ARG A 218 -11.98 10.60 -17.01
N THR A 219 -10.88 11.28 -16.67
CA THR A 219 -10.42 12.44 -17.42
C THR A 219 -8.90 12.49 -17.51
N ILE A 220 -8.39 13.18 -18.52
CA ILE A 220 -6.98 13.55 -18.61
C ILE A 220 -6.83 14.91 -17.94
N VAL A 221 -5.98 14.97 -16.92
CA VAL A 221 -5.64 16.20 -16.23
C VAL A 221 -4.28 16.66 -16.73
N GLU A 222 -4.25 17.81 -17.39
CA GLU A 222 -3.02 18.42 -17.92
C GLU A 222 -2.38 19.39 -16.92
N GLY A 223 -3.09 19.76 -15.85
CA GLY A 223 -2.70 20.70 -14.79
C GLY A 223 -1.64 20.23 -13.80
N HIS A 224 -1.18 21.16 -12.97
CA HIS A 224 -0.46 20.81 -11.74
C HIS A 224 -1.43 20.34 -10.67
N VAL A 225 -1.03 19.32 -9.92
CA VAL A 225 -1.89 18.71 -8.90
C VAL A 225 -1.13 18.55 -7.59
N LEU A 226 -1.69 19.14 -6.53
CA LEU A 226 -1.27 18.96 -5.15
C LEU A 226 -2.25 18.02 -4.44
N LEU A 227 -1.73 16.93 -3.87
CA LEU A 227 -2.50 15.95 -3.10
C LEU A 227 -2.01 15.93 -1.65
N TRP A 228 -2.93 16.05 -0.70
CA TRP A 228 -2.63 15.88 0.72
C TRP A 228 -3.85 15.32 1.45
N SER A 229 -3.66 14.91 2.70
CA SER A 229 -4.74 14.43 3.55
C SER A 229 -4.71 15.13 4.91
N GLU A 230 -5.89 15.42 5.44
CA GLU A 230 -6.09 15.91 6.81
C GLU A 230 -7.18 15.06 7.47
N GLY A 231 -6.78 14.25 8.45
CA GLY A 231 -7.66 13.22 9.01
C GLY A 231 -8.09 12.22 7.95
N GLU A 232 -9.40 11.96 7.87
CA GLU A 232 -10.01 11.05 6.89
C GLU A 232 -10.29 11.71 5.52
N VAL A 233 -10.05 13.01 5.40
CA VAL A 233 -10.33 13.76 4.16
C VAL A 233 -9.07 13.88 3.32
N THR A 234 -9.19 13.52 2.05
CA THR A 234 -8.16 13.72 1.05
C THR A 234 -8.51 14.92 0.18
N TYR A 235 -7.56 15.82 0.00
CA TYR A 235 -7.71 16.98 -0.85
C TYR A 235 -6.85 16.83 -2.09
N ARG A 236 -7.42 17.26 -3.22
CA ARG A 236 -6.75 17.37 -4.50
C ARG A 236 -6.97 18.76 -5.04
N LEU A 237 -5.91 19.54 -5.12
CA LEU A 237 -5.94 20.87 -5.72
C LEU A 237 -5.34 20.80 -7.11
N GLU A 238 -6.11 21.15 -8.13
CA GLU A 238 -5.66 21.31 -9.51
C GLU A 238 -5.53 22.80 -9.83
N THR A 239 -4.37 23.20 -10.36
CA THR A 239 -4.07 24.59 -10.70
C THR A 239 -3.04 24.68 -11.83
N ASP A 240 -2.98 25.84 -12.47
CA ASP A 240 -1.90 26.22 -13.40
C ASP A 240 -0.72 26.91 -12.68
N ARG A 241 -0.87 27.20 -11.39
CA ARG A 241 0.14 27.85 -10.55
C ARG A 241 1.24 26.90 -10.12
N ASP A 242 2.39 27.44 -9.76
CA ASP A 242 3.51 26.65 -9.25
C ASP A 242 3.23 26.03 -7.86
N LEU A 243 4.19 25.22 -7.39
CA LEU A 243 4.08 24.51 -6.12
C LEU A 243 3.90 25.45 -4.93
N GLU A 244 4.64 26.57 -4.88
CA GLU A 244 4.61 27.47 -3.73
C GLU A 244 3.24 28.16 -3.62
N GLU A 245 2.69 28.58 -4.75
CA GLU A 245 1.34 29.15 -4.80
C GLU A 245 0.28 28.09 -4.47
N ALA A 246 0.40 26.87 -4.99
CA ALA A 246 -0.52 25.78 -4.70
C ALA A 246 -0.54 25.41 -3.20
N VAL A 247 0.63 25.36 -2.56
CA VAL A 247 0.75 25.14 -1.11
C VAL A 247 0.10 26.28 -0.33
N ARG A 248 0.33 27.54 -0.70
CA ARG A 248 -0.31 28.70 -0.05
C ARG A 248 -1.84 28.65 -0.14
N ILE A 249 -2.39 28.27 -1.29
CA ILE A 249 -3.84 28.07 -1.46
C ILE A 249 -4.32 26.94 -0.54
N ALA A 250 -3.62 25.81 -0.52
CA ALA A 250 -3.97 24.64 0.29
C ALA A 250 -3.91 24.91 1.80
N GLU A 251 -2.93 25.68 2.27
CA GLU A 251 -2.79 26.08 3.68
C GLU A 251 -3.85 27.12 4.11
N SER A 252 -4.50 27.78 3.13
CA SER A 252 -5.54 28.76 3.39
C SER A 252 -6.94 28.17 3.59
N LEU A 253 -7.10 26.85 3.49
CA LEU A 253 -8.40 26.18 3.64
C LEU A 253 -8.98 26.39 5.04
N ARG A 254 -10.23 26.86 5.10
CA ARG A 254 -10.99 27.06 6.35
C ARG A 254 -12.44 26.57 6.24
#